data_AF-A0A6S7IV95-F1
#
_entry.id   AF-A0A6S7IV95-F1
#
_cell.length_a   1.000
_cell.length_b   1.000
_cell.length_c   1.000
_cell.angle_alpha   90.00
_cell.angle_beta   90.00
_cell.angle_gamma   90.00
#
_symmetry.space_group_name_H-M   'P 1'
#
loop_
_entity.id
_entity.type
_entity.pdbx_description
1 polymer ?
#
loop_
_entity_poly.entity_id
_entity_poly.type
_entity_poly.pdbx_seq_one_letter_code
_entity_poly.pdbx_strand_id
1 'polypeptide(L)'
;ANMARLAKLKLTCSNRAILAKLEELGEDHDIKLKKAKETITHGNKTMQAKVRTLEVLKSNNNANATCDTSSEKKVAVPLGVIFKNENVNEDMLHILKQFHSYLPRTSNDGYDSQLFAGDQLTVERAINVQASVANGYTQEDRLEGINLQIGDWHASVKLLTLIYNKFFSAKSDGESCTIYSDRTLINRRNVTGDPKATYRPNRDFLRIIIESRVIVAASKVLGFESKSGMPTKFPIPPNLDTATKIQKLKYLMEASAKIVDAYIFEDSSVNQIVDDVLTVQERENLVNTQQLTKDGRFPCRFQGCTKSFRYNGKSRRSHEMTHDPPPDIPDQLSVSSCSNSRPTIEKVEVKDDVFNYNCGLLTDGFLFFNFLDAISEGDGMRIMRQYKYIMLYCKADESHSTKYALECLYQFFLVYAVLSPRDSERFIWNRSVSNTCQKGSNIPLDLDVEHSNNFIKQGIKNLGPNVTEHAISRISRAETATTNILDNLDENIQRVSRSGRHTQSSDDKDLQQLVKKALEVDIFTEHAQRSYKQFADIKRDRLENFDTSNLFKWINTHKNNLVRGIRAR
;
A
#
# COMPACT_ATOMS: atom_id res chain seq x y z
N ALA A 1 -9.69 12.83 -43.91
CA ALA A 1 -9.78 13.36 -45.29
C ALA A 1 -11.07 12.87 -45.93
N ASN A 2 -11.87 13.80 -46.43
CA ASN A 2 -13.29 13.69 -46.79
C ASN A 2 -13.76 12.43 -47.55
N MET A 3 -14.93 11.93 -47.15
CA MET A 3 -15.82 10.94 -47.81
C MET A 3 -16.12 11.20 -49.29
N ALA A 4 -15.68 12.33 -49.85
CA ALA A 4 -15.88 12.70 -51.25
C ALA A 4 -15.07 11.84 -52.25
N ARG A 5 -14.08 11.06 -51.80
CA ARG A 5 -13.24 10.23 -52.70
C ARG A 5 -13.84 8.87 -53.09
N LEU A 6 -14.89 8.41 -52.42
CA LEU A 6 -15.52 7.10 -52.69
C LEU A 6 -16.63 7.15 -53.75
N ALA A 7 -17.04 8.33 -54.22
CA ALA A 7 -18.14 8.49 -55.18
C ALA A 7 -17.80 8.12 -56.65
N LYS A 8 -16.59 7.62 -56.95
CA LYS A 8 -16.15 7.31 -58.33
C LYS A 8 -16.12 5.83 -58.70
N LEU A 9 -16.52 4.92 -57.81
CA LEU A 9 -16.66 3.51 -58.17
C LEU A 9 -18.12 3.20 -58.49
N LYS A 10 -18.40 2.86 -59.76
CA LYS A 10 -19.70 2.35 -60.22
C LYS A 10 -20.10 1.17 -59.34
N LEU A 11 -21.08 1.37 -58.45
CA LEU A 11 -21.70 0.30 -57.67
C LEU A 11 -22.43 -0.65 -58.63
N THR A 12 -21.90 -1.85 -58.82
CA THR A 12 -22.68 -2.97 -59.34
C THR A 12 -23.65 -3.44 -58.25
N CYS A 13 -24.83 -3.94 -58.65
CA CYS A 13 -25.90 -4.35 -57.72
C CYS A 13 -25.44 -5.35 -56.65
N SER A 14 -24.40 -6.14 -56.92
CA SER A 14 -23.80 -7.09 -55.97
C SER A 14 -23.12 -6.39 -54.78
N ASN A 15 -22.50 -5.23 -54.97
CA ASN A 15 -21.79 -4.51 -53.91
C ASN A 15 -22.75 -3.80 -52.95
N ARG A 16 -23.94 -3.40 -53.43
CA ARG A 16 -24.96 -2.76 -52.59
C ARG A 16 -25.59 -3.76 -51.62
N ALA A 17 -25.80 -5.01 -52.07
CA ALA A 17 -26.30 -6.08 -51.20
C ALA A 17 -25.29 -6.49 -50.13
N ILE A 18 -23.99 -6.50 -50.45
CA ILE A 18 -22.93 -6.82 -49.48
C ILE A 18 -22.78 -5.70 -48.44
N LEU A 19 -22.82 -4.43 -48.86
CA LEU A 19 -22.74 -3.30 -47.94
C LEU A 19 -23.94 -3.23 -46.98
N ALA A 20 -25.16 -3.46 -47.49
CA ALA A 20 -26.35 -3.53 -46.64
C ALA A 20 -26.26 -4.67 -45.61
N LYS A 21 -25.71 -5.82 -46.02
CA LYS A 21 -25.52 -6.97 -45.12
C LYS A 21 -24.41 -6.74 -44.10
N LEU A 22 -23.40 -5.91 -44.42
CA LEU A 22 -22.36 -5.49 -43.50
C LEU A 22 -22.85 -4.43 -42.50
N GLU A 23 -23.73 -3.52 -42.92
CA GLU A 23 -24.45 -2.59 -42.02
C GLU A 23 -25.35 -3.36 -41.06
N GLU A 24 -26.15 -4.31 -41.55
CA GLU A 24 -27.02 -5.15 -40.72
C GLU A 24 -26.21 -6.01 -39.72
N LEU A 25 -25.06 -6.55 -40.15
CA LEU A 25 -24.12 -7.26 -39.27
C LEU A 25 -23.46 -6.33 -38.24
N GLY A 26 -23.18 -5.08 -38.61
CA GLY A 26 -22.67 -4.05 -37.71
C GLY A 26 -23.68 -3.67 -36.63
N GLU A 27 -24.93 -3.41 -37.02
CA GLU A 27 -26.03 -3.11 -36.09
C GLU A 27 -26.32 -4.30 -35.16
N ASP A 28 -26.35 -5.53 -35.67
CA ASP A 28 -26.57 -6.73 -34.86
C ASP A 28 -25.37 -7.00 -33.91
N HIS A 29 -24.14 -6.65 -34.32
CA HIS A 29 -22.97 -6.70 -33.44
C HIS A 29 -23.04 -5.65 -32.33
N ASP A 30 -23.42 -4.41 -32.65
CA ASP A 30 -23.56 -3.33 -31.67
C ASP A 30 -24.70 -3.60 -30.67
N ILE A 31 -25.82 -4.16 -31.13
CA ILE A 31 -26.93 -4.60 -30.27
C ILE A 31 -26.48 -5.74 -29.35
N LYS A 32 -25.72 -6.72 -29.86
CA LYS A 32 -25.16 -7.81 -29.04
C LYS A 32 -24.13 -7.28 -28.04
N LEU A 33 -23.28 -6.34 -28.43
CA LEU A 33 -22.30 -5.70 -27.55
C LEU A 33 -23.01 -4.90 -26.44
N LYS A 34 -24.08 -4.17 -26.77
CA LYS A 34 -24.90 -3.43 -25.80
C LYS A 34 -25.59 -4.37 -24.81
N LYS A 35 -26.23 -5.44 -25.29
CA LYS A 35 -26.83 -6.48 -24.42
C LYS A 35 -25.79 -7.18 -23.56
N ALA A 36 -24.61 -7.47 -24.09
CA ALA A 36 -23.51 -8.06 -23.32
C ALA A 36 -23.02 -7.10 -22.24
N LYS A 37 -22.83 -5.81 -22.54
CA LYS A 37 -22.47 -4.77 -21.55
C LYS A 37 -23.53 -4.60 -20.47
N GLU A 38 -24.82 -4.60 -20.83
CA GLU A 38 -25.94 -4.53 -19.89
C GLU A 38 -25.98 -5.78 -18.98
N THR A 39 -25.76 -6.97 -19.55
CA THR A 39 -25.70 -8.24 -18.81
C THR A 39 -24.51 -8.28 -17.86
N ILE A 40 -23.33 -7.83 -18.30
CA ILE A 40 -22.12 -7.72 -17.47
C ILE A 40 -22.32 -6.69 -16.37
N THR A 41 -22.94 -5.55 -16.67
CA THR A 41 -23.21 -4.49 -15.68
C THR A 41 -24.22 -4.96 -14.63
N HIS A 42 -25.26 -5.67 -15.06
CA HIS A 42 -26.22 -6.28 -14.14
C HIS A 42 -25.54 -7.37 -13.28
N GLY A 43 -24.78 -8.28 -13.91
CA GLY A 43 -24.00 -9.30 -13.22
C GLY A 43 -23.00 -8.72 -12.22
N ASN A 44 -22.32 -7.63 -12.57
CA ASN A 44 -21.40 -6.93 -11.68
C ASN A 44 -22.12 -6.22 -10.53
N LYS A 45 -23.30 -5.61 -10.76
CA LYS A 45 -24.13 -5.06 -9.67
C LYS A 45 -24.59 -6.17 -8.71
N THR A 46 -25.03 -7.31 -9.23
CA THR A 46 -25.43 -8.47 -8.41
C THR A 46 -24.24 -9.08 -7.67
N MET A 47 -23.07 -9.18 -8.30
CA MET A 47 -21.84 -9.63 -7.65
C MET A 47 -21.38 -8.64 -6.58
N GLN A 48 -21.39 -7.33 -6.84
CA GLN A 48 -21.06 -6.31 -5.83
C GLN A 48 -22.04 -6.33 -4.66
N ALA A 49 -23.34 -6.53 -4.91
CA ALA A 49 -24.32 -6.71 -3.84
C ALA A 49 -24.03 -7.97 -3.02
N LYS A 50 -23.76 -9.11 -3.67
CA LYS A 50 -23.37 -10.36 -2.99
C LYS A 50 -22.04 -10.25 -2.25
N VAL A 51 -21.06 -9.55 -2.80
CA VAL A 51 -19.77 -9.26 -2.16
C VAL A 51 -19.99 -8.39 -0.93
N ARG A 52 -20.80 -7.32 -1.00
CA ARG A 52 -21.18 -6.52 0.18
C ARG A 52 -21.91 -7.36 1.23
N THR A 53 -22.83 -8.25 0.83
CA THR A 53 -23.51 -9.15 1.76
C THR A 53 -22.54 -10.16 2.39
N LEU A 54 -21.62 -10.72 1.61
CA LEU A 54 -20.58 -11.62 2.08
C LEU A 54 -19.53 -10.91 2.94
N GLU A 55 -19.23 -9.64 2.68
CA GLU A 55 -18.36 -8.79 3.49
C GLU A 55 -19.03 -8.45 4.82
N VAL A 56 -20.34 -8.17 4.83
CA VAL A 56 -21.11 -7.99 6.07
C VAL A 56 -21.16 -9.30 6.87
N LEU A 57 -21.37 -10.45 6.21
CA LEU A 57 -21.35 -11.77 6.86
C LEU A 57 -19.95 -12.17 7.34
N LYS A 58 -18.89 -11.86 6.59
CA LYS A 58 -17.49 -12.06 7.00
C LYS A 58 -17.11 -11.11 8.14
N SER A 59 -17.53 -9.85 8.11
CA SER A 59 -17.32 -8.92 9.22
C SER A 59 -18.07 -9.38 10.47
N ASN A 60 -19.28 -9.92 10.35
CA ASN A 60 -20.04 -10.45 11.50
C ASN A 60 -19.46 -11.77 12.05
N ASN A 61 -18.89 -12.62 11.21
CA ASN A 61 -18.27 -13.89 11.65
C ASN A 61 -16.79 -13.72 12.08
N ASN A 62 -16.01 -12.83 11.47
CA ASN A 62 -14.63 -12.56 11.88
C ASN A 62 -14.54 -11.61 13.07
N ALA A 63 -15.40 -10.58 13.20
CA ALA A 63 -15.34 -9.66 14.34
C ALA A 63 -15.55 -10.38 15.69
N ASN A 64 -16.24 -11.53 15.69
CA ASN A 64 -16.46 -12.33 16.89
C ASN A 64 -15.47 -13.52 17.04
N ALA A 65 -14.81 -13.99 15.98
CA ALA A 65 -13.91 -15.15 16.06
C ALA A 65 -12.41 -14.81 16.13
N THR A 66 -11.95 -13.74 15.48
CA THR A 66 -10.52 -13.35 15.53
C THR A 66 -10.21 -12.43 16.72
N CYS A 67 -11.20 -11.70 17.22
CA CYS A 67 -11.03 -10.81 18.37
C CYS A 67 -10.75 -11.60 19.66
N ASP A 68 -11.37 -12.76 19.84
CA ASP A 68 -11.23 -13.57 21.06
C ASP A 68 -9.96 -14.44 21.08
N THR A 69 -9.31 -14.68 19.92
CA THR A 69 -8.00 -15.37 19.84
C THR A 69 -6.80 -14.41 19.84
N SER A 70 -7.00 -13.13 19.49
CA SER A 70 -5.95 -12.09 19.54
C SER A 70 -5.64 -11.56 20.95
N SER A 71 -6.43 -11.94 21.95
CA SER A 71 -6.30 -11.50 23.35
C SER A 71 -5.47 -12.44 24.23
N GLU A 72 -4.90 -13.54 23.71
CA GLU A 72 -4.07 -14.43 24.52
C GLU A 72 -2.60 -13.99 24.57
N LYS A 73 -2.01 -13.98 25.77
CA LYS A 73 -0.58 -13.63 25.95
C LYS A 73 0.28 -14.69 25.27
N LYS A 74 1.07 -14.29 24.28
CA LYS A 74 2.06 -15.21 23.69
C LYS A 74 3.17 -15.51 24.69
N VAL A 75 3.60 -16.77 24.71
CA VAL A 75 4.86 -17.18 25.35
C VAL A 75 5.99 -16.89 24.36
N ALA A 76 6.82 -15.90 24.66
CA ALA A 76 8.03 -15.60 23.91
C ALA A 76 9.25 -16.17 24.64
N VAL A 77 10.18 -16.77 23.90
CA VAL A 77 11.44 -17.31 24.43
C VAL A 77 12.60 -16.66 23.67
N PRO A 78 13.46 -15.88 24.34
CA PRO A 78 14.61 -15.26 23.70
C PRO A 78 15.66 -16.32 23.38
N LEU A 79 15.96 -16.51 22.10
CA LEU A 79 17.00 -17.45 21.64
C LEU A 79 18.43 -16.93 21.93
N GLY A 80 18.55 -15.64 22.24
CA GLY A 80 19.80 -14.94 22.53
C GLY A 80 20.39 -14.24 21.31
N VAL A 81 21.49 -13.52 21.54
CA VAL A 81 22.21 -12.78 20.49
C VAL A 81 23.12 -13.72 19.71
N ILE A 82 23.13 -13.55 18.39
CA ILE A 82 24.10 -14.17 17.48
C ILE A 82 25.18 -13.13 17.19
N PHE A 83 26.44 -13.42 17.50
CA PHE A 83 27.58 -12.51 17.27
C PHE A 83 28.05 -12.55 15.82
N LYS A 84 27.15 -12.19 14.91
CA LYS A 84 27.34 -12.21 13.46
C LYS A 84 26.77 -10.93 12.85
N ASN A 85 27.42 -10.44 11.80
CA ASN A 85 27.00 -9.21 11.15
C ASN A 85 26.10 -9.51 9.96
N GLU A 86 24.81 -9.19 10.06
CA GLU A 86 23.84 -9.36 8.95
C GLU A 86 24.21 -8.59 7.67
N ASN A 87 25.11 -7.59 7.74
CA ASN A 87 25.60 -6.87 6.56
C ASN A 87 26.65 -7.65 5.75
N VAL A 88 27.17 -8.76 6.29
CA VAL A 88 28.17 -9.62 5.66
C VAL A 88 27.48 -10.91 5.24
N ASN A 89 27.56 -11.27 3.95
CA ASN A 89 26.79 -12.38 3.39
C ASN A 89 27.11 -13.73 4.06
N GLU A 90 28.37 -13.99 4.37
CA GLU A 90 28.84 -15.22 5.04
C GLU A 90 28.29 -15.33 6.47
N ASP A 91 28.27 -14.20 7.19
CA ASP A 91 27.70 -14.12 8.53
C ASP A 91 26.17 -14.23 8.49
N MET A 92 25.52 -13.64 7.48
CA MET A 92 24.08 -13.77 7.29
C MET A 92 23.69 -15.21 6.95
N LEU A 93 24.49 -15.92 6.14
CA LEU A 93 24.31 -17.36 5.91
C LEU A 93 24.44 -18.15 7.22
N HIS A 94 25.42 -17.81 8.07
CA HIS A 94 25.57 -18.45 9.38
C HIS A 94 24.34 -18.19 10.28
N ILE A 95 23.82 -16.96 10.31
CA ILE A 95 22.59 -16.61 11.03
C ILE A 95 21.42 -17.46 10.53
N LEU A 96 21.22 -17.54 9.23
CA LEU A 96 20.12 -18.31 8.64
C LEU A 96 20.25 -19.82 8.87
N LYS A 97 21.47 -20.38 8.82
CA LYS A 97 21.70 -21.79 9.20
C LYS A 97 21.38 -22.06 10.66
N GLN A 98 21.72 -21.13 11.55
CA GLN A 98 21.34 -21.24 12.95
C GLN A 98 19.83 -21.17 13.13
N PHE A 99 19.12 -20.27 12.42
CA PHE A 99 17.65 -20.25 12.41
C PHE A 99 17.05 -21.54 11.86
N HIS A 100 17.62 -22.07 10.80
CA HIS A 100 17.20 -23.34 10.20
C HIS A 100 17.29 -24.51 11.20
N SER A 101 18.29 -24.51 12.08
CA SER A 101 18.44 -25.54 13.13
C SER A 101 17.28 -25.58 14.14
N TYR A 102 16.52 -24.49 14.27
CA TYR A 102 15.34 -24.41 15.12
C TYR A 102 14.04 -24.78 14.41
N LEU A 103 14.07 -25.05 13.10
CA LEU A 103 12.86 -25.42 12.36
C LEU A 103 12.34 -26.79 12.84
N PRO A 104 11.04 -26.91 13.14
CA PRO A 104 10.45 -28.19 13.51
C PRO A 104 10.56 -29.20 12.36
N ARG A 105 10.82 -30.46 12.69
CA ARG A 105 10.77 -31.54 11.71
C ARG A 105 9.35 -32.07 11.54
N THR A 106 9.01 -32.38 10.31
CA THR A 106 7.78 -33.08 9.94
C THR A 106 7.96 -34.59 10.05
N SER A 107 6.87 -35.35 10.01
CA SER A 107 6.90 -36.82 10.03
C SER A 107 7.63 -37.46 8.85
N ASN A 108 7.85 -36.69 7.77
CA ASN A 108 8.44 -37.17 6.52
C ASN A 108 9.90 -36.70 6.35
N ASP A 109 10.60 -36.43 7.46
CA ASP A 109 11.98 -35.89 7.48
C ASP A 109 12.18 -34.54 6.75
N GLY A 110 11.10 -33.84 6.40
CA GLY A 110 11.14 -32.45 5.92
C GLY A 110 10.98 -31.43 7.04
N TYR A 111 11.10 -30.13 6.73
CA TYR A 111 10.94 -29.04 7.70
C TYR A 111 9.53 -28.42 7.68
N ASP A 112 8.95 -28.12 8.86
CA ASP A 112 7.74 -27.31 8.96
C ASP A 112 8.12 -25.84 8.82
N SER A 113 7.70 -25.22 7.71
CA SER A 113 8.10 -23.87 7.34
C SER A 113 7.68 -22.85 8.40
N GLN A 114 8.59 -21.94 8.73
CA GLN A 114 8.37 -20.87 9.71
C GLN A 114 8.53 -19.49 9.09
N LEU A 115 7.86 -18.52 9.70
CA LEU A 115 7.91 -17.11 9.31
C LEU A 115 8.97 -16.37 10.14
N PHE A 116 9.78 -15.57 9.48
CA PHE A 116 10.78 -14.72 10.09
C PHE A 116 10.53 -13.27 9.67
N ALA A 117 10.21 -12.41 10.64
CA ALA A 117 9.95 -11.00 10.41
C ALA A 117 11.22 -10.17 10.69
N GLY A 118 11.47 -9.16 9.86
CA GLY A 118 12.60 -8.25 10.03
C GLY A 118 12.37 -6.92 9.32
N ASP A 119 13.30 -5.98 9.47
CA ASP A 119 13.26 -4.76 8.69
C ASP A 119 13.50 -5.05 7.19
N GLN A 120 13.28 -4.05 6.33
CA GLN A 120 13.42 -4.21 4.88
C GLN A 120 14.81 -4.68 4.45
N LEU A 121 15.87 -4.18 5.09
CA LEU A 121 17.25 -4.45 4.70
C LEU A 121 17.68 -5.86 5.13
N THR A 122 17.31 -6.27 6.35
CA THR A 122 17.56 -7.63 6.84
C THR A 122 16.85 -8.65 5.95
N VAL A 123 15.58 -8.39 5.58
CA VAL A 123 14.81 -9.28 4.70
C VAL A 123 15.44 -9.38 3.31
N GLU A 124 15.80 -8.25 2.69
CA GLU A 124 16.47 -8.22 1.39
C GLU A 124 17.75 -9.08 1.40
N ARG A 125 18.61 -8.87 2.40
CA ARG A 125 19.88 -9.62 2.54
C ARG A 125 19.65 -11.10 2.77
N ALA A 126 18.69 -11.45 3.64
CA ALA A 126 18.34 -12.84 3.91
C ALA A 126 17.88 -13.56 2.64
N ILE A 127 17.05 -12.91 1.82
CA ILE A 127 16.55 -13.46 0.57
C ILE A 127 17.66 -13.61 -0.47
N ASN A 128 18.56 -12.64 -0.56
CA ASN A 128 19.71 -12.70 -1.45
C ASN A 128 20.65 -13.85 -1.09
N VAL A 129 20.87 -14.10 0.20
CA VAL A 129 21.64 -15.26 0.68
C VAL A 129 20.89 -16.57 0.41
N GLN A 130 19.59 -16.65 0.69
CA GLN A 130 18.80 -17.84 0.37
C GLN A 130 18.83 -18.17 -1.13
N ALA A 131 18.79 -17.14 -1.99
CA ALA A 131 18.91 -17.31 -3.43
C ALA A 131 20.30 -17.79 -3.86
N SER A 132 21.37 -17.37 -3.17
CA SER A 132 22.75 -17.78 -3.52
C SER A 132 23.04 -19.25 -3.19
N VAL A 133 22.31 -19.83 -2.23
CA VAL A 133 22.45 -21.24 -1.83
C VAL A 133 21.33 -22.14 -2.38
N ALA A 134 20.50 -21.64 -3.29
CA ALA A 134 19.33 -22.36 -3.81
C ALA A 134 19.66 -23.66 -4.57
N ASN A 135 20.91 -23.86 -4.99
CA ASN A 135 21.41 -25.08 -5.63
C ASN A 135 22.04 -26.09 -4.65
N GLY A 136 21.91 -25.88 -3.34
CA GLY A 136 22.39 -26.80 -2.31
C GLY A 136 21.81 -28.21 -2.45
N TYR A 137 22.58 -29.22 -2.04
CA TYR A 137 22.20 -30.64 -2.19
C TYR A 137 21.09 -31.04 -1.21
N THR A 138 21.15 -30.54 0.02
CA THR A 138 20.16 -30.83 1.07
C THR A 138 19.16 -29.70 1.25
N GLN A 139 18.01 -29.98 1.88
CA GLN A 139 17.03 -28.94 2.25
C GLN A 139 17.65 -27.89 3.17
N GLU A 140 18.54 -28.32 4.06
CA GLU A 140 19.31 -27.45 4.96
C GLU A 140 20.28 -26.53 4.21
N ASP A 141 21.02 -27.06 3.24
CA ASP A 141 21.92 -26.25 2.42
C ASP A 141 21.17 -25.17 1.64
N ARG A 142 19.93 -25.47 1.23
CA ARG A 142 19.04 -24.54 0.50
C ARG A 142 18.27 -23.60 1.42
N LEU A 143 18.38 -23.75 2.74
CA LEU A 143 17.60 -23.02 3.73
C LEU A 143 16.09 -23.10 3.46
N GLU A 144 15.60 -24.29 3.11
CA GLU A 144 14.18 -24.53 2.89
C GLU A 144 13.39 -24.36 4.20
N GLY A 145 12.15 -23.90 4.09
CA GLY A 145 11.29 -23.67 5.24
C GLY A 145 11.49 -22.35 5.97
N ILE A 146 12.46 -21.52 5.58
CA ILE A 146 12.57 -20.13 6.03
C ILE A 146 11.77 -19.23 5.08
N ASN A 147 10.69 -18.64 5.59
CA ASN A 147 9.85 -17.67 4.88
C ASN A 147 10.00 -16.28 5.52
N LEU A 148 10.47 -15.31 4.75
CA LEU A 148 10.79 -13.97 5.27
C LEU A 148 9.65 -12.98 5.05
N GLN A 149 9.42 -12.11 6.02
CA GLN A 149 8.36 -11.12 6.05
C GLN A 149 8.90 -9.76 6.49
N ILE A 150 8.50 -8.68 5.83
CA ILE A 150 8.85 -7.33 6.29
C ILE A 150 7.99 -6.92 7.49
N GLY A 151 8.62 -6.25 8.45
CA GLY A 151 8.01 -5.76 9.68
C GLY A 151 7.13 -4.53 9.48
N ASP A 152 6.00 -4.52 10.20
CA ASP A 152 4.96 -3.49 10.06
C ASP A 152 5.29 -2.18 10.77
N TRP A 153 6.14 -2.20 11.80
CA TRP A 153 6.59 -0.97 12.42
C TRP A 153 7.48 -0.18 11.48
N HIS A 154 8.47 -0.84 10.86
CA HIS A 154 9.31 -0.19 9.84
C HIS A 154 8.50 0.25 8.61
N ALA A 155 7.45 -0.48 8.22
CA ALA A 155 6.55 -0.06 7.15
C ALA A 155 5.75 1.19 7.53
N SER A 156 5.29 1.27 8.79
CA SER A 156 4.64 2.47 9.33
C SER A 156 5.59 3.67 9.32
N VAL A 157 6.84 3.49 9.74
CA VAL A 157 7.87 4.53 9.67
C VAL A 157 8.07 4.99 8.23
N LYS A 158 8.17 4.05 7.27
CA LYS A 158 8.34 4.39 5.85
C LYS A 158 7.16 5.15 5.29
N LEU A 159 5.93 4.75 5.59
CA LEU A 159 4.73 5.46 5.17
C LEU A 159 4.70 6.87 5.76
N LEU A 160 5.03 7.04 7.04
CA LEU A 160 5.13 8.36 7.67
C LEU A 160 6.21 9.24 7.00
N THR A 161 7.35 8.66 6.64
CA THR A 161 8.39 9.35 5.85
C THR A 161 7.86 9.83 4.51
N LEU A 162 7.10 9.02 3.77
CA LEU A 162 6.51 9.42 2.49
C LEU A 162 5.52 10.59 2.64
N ILE A 163 4.77 10.64 3.74
CA ILE A 163 3.86 11.75 4.06
C ILE A 163 4.68 13.02 4.34
N TYR A 164 5.69 12.94 5.20
CA TYR A 164 6.54 14.08 5.53
C TYR A 164 7.33 14.59 4.31
N ASN A 165 7.82 13.70 3.44
CA ASN A 165 8.48 14.11 2.20
C ASN A 165 7.56 14.91 1.28
N LYS A 166 6.24 14.62 1.27
CA LYS A 166 5.26 15.34 0.44
C LYS A 166 4.80 16.65 1.09
N PHE A 167 4.66 16.70 2.42
CA PHE A 167 3.93 17.79 3.10
C PHE A 167 4.76 18.58 4.14
N PHE A 168 5.98 18.17 4.48
CA PHE A 168 6.77 18.83 5.51
C PHE A 168 7.96 19.59 4.91
N SER A 169 7.91 20.93 4.99
CA SER A 169 9.03 21.78 4.56
C SER A 169 9.18 22.98 5.49
N ALA A 170 10.40 23.23 5.99
CA ALA A 170 10.67 24.39 6.84
C ALA A 170 10.42 25.73 6.15
N LYS A 171 10.43 25.75 4.80
CA LYS A 171 10.15 26.94 4.00
C LYS A 171 8.66 27.31 4.00
N SER A 172 7.77 26.40 4.42
CA SER A 172 6.33 26.65 4.47
C SER A 172 5.85 27.24 5.82
N ASP A 173 6.76 27.70 6.67
CA ASP A 173 6.41 28.25 8.00
C ASP A 173 5.42 29.44 7.92
N GLY A 174 5.62 30.32 6.94
CA GLY A 174 4.73 31.46 6.67
C GLY A 174 3.44 31.08 5.93
N GLU A 175 3.26 29.81 5.57
CA GLU A 175 2.12 29.32 4.79
C GLU A 175 1.12 28.62 5.70
N SER A 176 0.05 29.34 6.05
CA SER A 176 -0.96 28.85 6.99
C SER A 176 -1.53 27.50 6.57
N CYS A 177 -1.80 26.65 7.56
CA CYS A 177 -2.39 25.31 7.39
C CYS A 177 -1.50 24.29 6.66
N THR A 178 -0.21 24.57 6.47
CA THR A 178 0.80 23.54 6.17
C THR A 178 1.28 22.84 7.44
N ILE A 179 1.83 21.62 7.33
CA ILE A 179 2.26 20.84 8.51
C ILE A 179 3.33 21.61 9.29
N TYR A 180 4.25 22.30 8.59
CA TYR A 180 5.32 23.05 9.26
C TYR A 180 4.79 24.32 9.94
N SER A 181 3.89 25.07 9.29
CA SER A 181 3.25 26.23 9.92
C SER A 181 2.43 25.83 11.15
N ASP A 182 1.69 24.71 11.06
CA ASP A 182 0.93 24.15 12.18
C ASP A 182 1.87 23.74 13.34
N ARG A 183 3.03 23.15 13.04
CA ARG A 183 4.04 22.78 14.04
C ARG A 183 4.52 24.01 14.82
N THR A 184 4.76 25.11 14.12
CA THR A 184 5.18 26.38 14.73
C THR A 184 4.04 27.00 15.55
N LEU A 185 2.81 26.97 15.01
CA LEU A 185 1.61 27.53 15.64
C LEU A 185 1.34 26.93 17.02
N ILE A 186 1.49 25.60 17.17
CA ILE A 186 1.30 24.89 18.44
C ILE A 186 2.62 24.55 19.16
N ASN A 187 3.74 25.15 18.73
CA ASN A 187 5.06 25.05 19.36
C ASN A 187 5.57 23.60 19.60
N ARG A 188 5.32 22.69 18.65
CA ARG A 188 5.77 21.27 18.72
C ARG A 188 7.23 21.11 18.25
N ARG A 189 8.17 21.58 19.07
CA ARG A 189 9.61 21.65 18.72
C ARG A 189 10.29 20.29 18.50
N ASN A 190 9.79 19.24 19.14
CA ASN A 190 10.30 17.87 19.05
C ASN A 190 9.93 17.14 17.75
N VAL A 191 9.05 17.72 16.93
CA VAL A 191 8.76 17.22 15.58
C VAL A 191 9.86 17.67 14.63
N THR A 192 10.38 16.75 13.83
CA THR A 192 11.47 17.03 12.87
C THR A 192 11.09 16.58 11.46
N GLY A 193 11.90 16.94 10.47
CA GLY A 193 11.76 16.45 9.09
C GLY A 193 12.25 15.01 8.89
N ASP A 194 12.75 14.35 9.93
CA ASP A 194 13.17 12.95 9.90
C ASP A 194 12.28 12.08 10.81
N PRO A 195 11.17 11.53 10.28
CA PRO A 195 10.30 10.65 11.05
C PRO A 195 10.98 9.37 11.56
N LYS A 196 12.12 8.95 10.97
CA LYS A 196 12.83 7.76 11.46
C LYS A 196 13.50 8.06 12.81
N ALA A 197 14.12 9.22 12.94
CA ALA A 197 14.75 9.66 14.19
C ALA A 197 13.73 10.04 15.27
N THR A 198 12.62 10.69 14.88
CA THR A 198 11.60 11.18 15.83
C THR A 198 10.21 10.61 15.54
N TYR A 199 10.12 9.27 15.42
CA TYR A 199 8.87 8.58 15.05
C TYR A 199 7.67 8.94 15.93
N ARG A 200 7.79 8.78 17.26
CA ARG A 200 6.67 9.03 18.19
C ARG A 200 6.19 10.48 18.15
N PRO A 201 7.06 11.51 18.29
CA PRO A 201 6.66 12.91 18.13
C PRO A 201 5.96 13.20 16.79
N ASN A 202 6.52 12.71 15.68
CA ASN A 202 5.98 12.97 14.35
C ASN A 202 4.60 12.30 14.16
N ARG A 203 4.46 11.04 14.58
CA ARG A 203 3.20 10.30 14.52
C ARG A 203 2.11 10.99 15.35
N ASP A 204 2.40 11.34 16.60
CA ASP A 204 1.43 11.96 17.50
C ASP A 204 1.04 13.36 17.04
N PHE A 205 1.98 14.11 16.47
CA PHE A 205 1.68 15.41 15.86
C PHE A 205 0.80 15.29 14.60
N LEU A 206 1.11 14.33 13.71
CA LEU A 206 0.26 14.06 12.55
C LEU A 206 -1.17 13.70 12.96
N ARG A 207 -1.35 12.95 14.06
CA ARG A 207 -2.68 12.60 14.58
C ARG A 207 -3.50 13.85 14.89
N ILE A 208 -2.93 14.79 15.65
CA ILE A 208 -3.61 16.05 16.02
C ILE A 208 -3.95 16.89 14.77
N ILE A 209 -3.04 16.93 13.78
CA ILE A 209 -3.32 17.63 12.52
C ILE A 209 -4.51 17.00 11.81
N ILE A 210 -4.48 15.68 11.60
CA ILE A 210 -5.56 14.96 10.90
C ILE A 210 -6.88 15.10 11.65
N GLU A 211 -6.90 14.97 12.97
CA GLU A 211 -8.09 15.22 13.81
C GLU A 211 -8.63 16.65 13.61
N SER A 212 -7.76 17.67 13.58
CA SER A 212 -8.18 19.05 13.32
C SER A 212 -8.86 19.19 11.95
N ARG A 213 -8.31 18.54 10.92
CA ARG A 213 -8.83 18.58 9.55
C ARG A 213 -10.14 17.82 9.42
N VAL A 214 -10.28 16.66 10.07
CA VAL A 214 -11.53 15.91 10.13
C VAL A 214 -12.64 16.75 10.78
N ILE A 215 -12.35 17.45 11.88
CA ILE A 215 -13.32 18.33 12.54
C ILE A 215 -13.78 19.44 11.58
N VAL A 216 -12.86 20.12 10.90
CA VAL A 216 -13.18 21.22 9.97
C VAL A 216 -13.99 20.69 8.77
N ALA A 217 -13.60 19.54 8.22
CA ALA A 217 -14.31 18.88 7.13
C ALA A 217 -15.74 18.48 7.55
N ALA A 218 -15.90 17.89 8.74
CA ALA A 218 -17.18 17.54 9.32
C ALA A 218 -18.06 18.79 9.53
N SER A 219 -17.49 19.88 10.07
CA SER A 219 -18.21 21.14 10.24
C SER A 219 -18.77 21.66 8.92
N LYS A 220 -18.00 21.58 7.83
CA LYS A 220 -18.43 22.04 6.50
C LYS A 220 -19.51 21.15 5.88
N VAL A 221 -19.32 19.83 5.92
CA VAL A 221 -20.20 18.83 5.26
C VAL A 221 -21.50 18.64 6.03
N LEU A 222 -21.42 18.51 7.35
CA LEU A 222 -22.58 18.26 8.21
C LEU A 222 -23.25 19.58 8.67
N GLY A 223 -22.57 20.72 8.49
CA GLY A 223 -23.12 22.05 8.75
C GLY A 223 -23.14 22.40 10.24
N PHE A 224 -22.03 22.18 10.94
CA PHE A 224 -21.86 22.64 12.31
C PHE A 224 -21.39 24.10 12.33
N GLU A 225 -22.14 24.96 13.01
CA GLU A 225 -21.76 26.37 13.24
C GLU A 225 -20.77 26.53 14.40
N SER A 226 -20.78 25.59 15.35
CA SER A 226 -19.86 25.55 16.48
C SER A 226 -19.66 24.12 16.98
N LYS A 227 -18.65 23.88 17.84
CA LYS A 227 -18.36 22.55 18.41
C LYS A 227 -19.54 21.92 19.17
N SER A 228 -20.41 22.74 19.75
CA SER A 228 -21.60 22.29 20.49
C SER A 228 -22.90 22.46 19.69
N GLY A 229 -22.79 22.89 18.43
CA GLY A 229 -23.94 23.06 17.55
C GLY A 229 -24.48 21.72 17.06
N MET A 230 -25.71 21.74 16.55
CA MET A 230 -26.31 20.58 15.87
C MET A 230 -25.96 20.62 14.37
N PRO A 231 -25.80 19.47 13.71
CA PRO A 231 -25.55 19.43 12.27
C PRO A 231 -26.78 19.89 11.50
N THR A 232 -26.66 20.97 10.74
CA THR A 232 -27.76 21.55 9.96
C THR A 232 -28.01 20.81 8.64
N LYS A 233 -26.95 20.31 7.98
CA LYS A 233 -27.02 19.63 6.67
C LYS A 233 -27.26 18.12 6.78
N PHE A 234 -27.04 17.54 7.95
CA PHE A 234 -27.30 16.13 8.24
C PHE A 234 -27.81 15.98 9.67
N PRO A 235 -29.09 16.32 9.93
CA PRO A 235 -29.64 16.37 11.28
C PRO A 235 -29.64 14.99 11.94
N ILE A 236 -29.39 15.00 13.24
CA ILE A 236 -29.41 13.79 14.07
C ILE A 236 -30.86 13.27 14.15
N PRO A 237 -31.12 11.98 13.84
CA PRO A 237 -32.45 11.41 13.99
C PRO A 237 -32.97 11.58 15.43
N PRO A 238 -34.23 12.00 15.63
CA PRO A 238 -34.77 12.28 16.97
C PRO A 238 -34.79 11.05 17.89
N ASN A 239 -34.77 9.85 17.30
CA ASN A 239 -34.84 8.58 18.02
C ASN A 239 -33.45 7.96 18.23
N LEU A 240 -32.37 8.67 17.91
CA LEU A 240 -31.03 8.09 17.93
C LEU A 240 -30.63 7.65 19.34
N ASP A 241 -31.06 8.37 20.38
CA ASP A 241 -30.71 8.04 21.77
C ASP A 241 -31.25 6.67 22.20
N THR A 242 -32.48 6.35 21.79
CA THR A 242 -33.16 5.06 22.04
C THR A 242 -32.85 4.01 20.97
N ALA A 243 -32.11 4.37 19.91
CA ALA A 243 -31.74 3.45 18.84
C ALA A 243 -30.72 2.40 19.30
N THR A 244 -30.75 1.25 18.64
CA THR A 244 -29.79 0.17 18.85
C THR A 244 -28.37 0.61 18.48
N LYS A 245 -27.34 -0.06 19.04
CA LYS A 245 -25.93 0.20 18.68
C LYS A 245 -25.68 0.12 17.17
N ILE A 246 -26.36 -0.80 16.48
CA ILE A 246 -26.25 -0.99 15.02
C ILE A 246 -26.81 0.23 14.27
N GLN A 247 -27.95 0.76 14.70
CA GLN A 247 -28.55 1.96 14.10
C GLN A 247 -27.69 3.20 14.34
N LYS A 248 -27.13 3.35 15.55
CA LYS A 248 -26.15 4.41 15.86
C LYS A 248 -24.91 4.32 14.98
N LEU A 249 -24.36 3.11 14.83
CA LEU A 249 -23.23 2.85 13.95
C LEU A 249 -23.56 3.17 12.50
N LYS A 250 -24.73 2.76 11.99
CA LYS A 250 -25.17 3.05 10.63
C LYS A 250 -25.23 4.55 10.35
N TYR A 251 -25.83 5.33 11.24
CA TYR A 251 -25.86 6.78 11.12
C TYR A 251 -24.45 7.38 11.08
N LEU A 252 -23.56 6.93 11.99
CA LEU A 252 -22.17 7.39 12.01
C LEU A 252 -21.45 7.07 10.70
N MET A 253 -21.60 5.84 10.18
CA MET A 253 -21.02 5.43 8.90
C MET A 253 -21.52 6.27 7.73
N GLU A 254 -22.82 6.59 7.69
CA GLU A 254 -23.41 7.45 6.65
C GLU A 254 -22.87 8.89 6.74
N ALA A 255 -22.75 9.44 7.95
CA ALA A 255 -22.18 10.77 8.16
C ALA A 255 -20.69 10.81 7.76
N SER A 256 -19.92 9.80 8.16
CA SER A 256 -18.51 9.66 7.81
C SER A 256 -18.31 9.48 6.31
N ALA A 257 -19.14 8.66 5.65
CA ALA A 257 -19.08 8.46 4.20
C ALA A 257 -19.23 9.79 3.44
N LYS A 258 -20.15 10.66 3.84
CA LYS A 258 -20.29 11.99 3.22
C LYS A 258 -19.02 12.85 3.30
N ILE A 259 -18.27 12.75 4.39
CA ILE A 259 -17.01 13.48 4.56
C ILE A 259 -15.92 12.88 3.65
N VAL A 260 -15.85 11.55 3.62
CA VAL A 260 -14.91 10.79 2.79
C VAL A 260 -15.15 11.06 1.30
N ASP A 261 -16.41 10.99 0.86
CA ASP A 261 -16.81 11.23 -0.53
C ASP A 261 -16.57 12.70 -0.96
N ALA A 262 -16.64 13.65 -0.02
CA ALA A 262 -16.43 15.06 -0.32
C ALA A 262 -14.95 15.43 -0.51
N TYR A 263 -14.03 14.87 0.28
CA TYR A 263 -12.65 15.37 0.37
C TYR A 263 -11.55 14.32 0.20
N ILE A 264 -11.87 13.03 0.26
CA ILE A 264 -10.87 11.96 0.19
C ILE A 264 -10.91 11.31 -1.18
N PHE A 265 -12.03 10.69 -1.56
CA PHE A 265 -12.12 10.03 -2.86
C PHE A 265 -12.38 11.01 -4.00
N GLU A 266 -11.79 10.71 -5.15
CA GLU A 266 -12.07 11.38 -6.42
C GLU A 266 -12.37 10.29 -7.46
N ASP A 267 -13.66 10.13 -7.80
CA ASP A 267 -14.17 9.03 -8.62
C ASP A 267 -13.55 8.95 -10.03
N SER A 268 -13.01 10.06 -10.55
CA SER A 268 -12.35 10.13 -11.86
C SER A 268 -10.98 9.43 -11.87
N SER A 269 -10.21 9.51 -10.78
CA SER A 269 -8.82 9.02 -10.74
C SER A 269 -8.75 7.48 -10.80
N VAL A 270 -9.60 6.78 -10.05
CA VAL A 270 -9.57 5.31 -9.94
C VAL A 270 -10.00 4.62 -11.25
N ASN A 271 -11.04 5.14 -11.90
CA ASN A 271 -11.52 4.57 -13.17
C ASN A 271 -10.46 4.71 -14.28
N GLN A 272 -9.74 5.82 -14.30
CA GLN A 272 -8.67 6.05 -15.25
C GLN A 272 -7.50 5.05 -15.07
N ILE A 273 -7.11 4.75 -13.82
CA ILE A 273 -6.08 3.74 -13.54
C ILE A 273 -6.50 2.36 -14.06
N VAL A 274 -7.76 1.97 -13.86
CA VAL A 274 -8.27 0.66 -14.32
C VAL A 274 -8.31 0.60 -15.84
N ASP A 275 -8.81 1.65 -16.50
CA ASP A 275 -8.88 1.73 -17.95
C ASP A 275 -7.49 1.67 -18.60
N ASP A 276 -6.50 2.35 -18.03
CA ASP A 276 -5.12 2.30 -18.51
C ASP A 276 -4.53 0.88 -18.39
N VAL A 277 -4.72 0.22 -17.25
CA VAL A 277 -4.24 -1.16 -17.04
C VAL A 277 -4.90 -2.13 -18.02
N LEU A 278 -6.22 -2.02 -18.22
CA LEU A 278 -6.94 -2.84 -19.19
C LEU A 278 -6.40 -2.63 -20.61
N THR A 279 -6.19 -1.37 -21.01
CA THR A 279 -5.63 -1.01 -22.32
C THR A 279 -4.22 -1.58 -22.52
N VAL A 280 -3.41 -1.67 -21.46
CA VAL A 280 -2.07 -2.27 -21.53
C VAL A 280 -2.14 -3.79 -21.59
N GLN A 281 -3.01 -4.42 -20.79
CA GLN A 281 -3.24 -5.86 -20.81
C GLN A 281 -3.76 -6.32 -22.19
N GLU A 282 -4.69 -5.58 -22.79
CA GLU A 282 -5.17 -5.81 -24.15
C GLU A 282 -4.03 -5.73 -25.17
N ARG A 283 -3.16 -4.71 -25.06
CA ARG A 283 -1.96 -4.59 -25.92
C ARG A 283 -0.99 -5.76 -25.73
N GLU A 284 -0.73 -6.22 -24.51
CA GLU A 284 0.11 -7.40 -24.28
C GLU A 284 -0.54 -8.69 -24.79
N ASN A 285 -1.85 -8.86 -24.59
CA ASN A 285 -2.59 -10.02 -25.10
C ASN A 285 -2.55 -10.07 -26.64
N LEU A 286 -2.70 -8.92 -27.32
CA LEU A 286 -2.57 -8.83 -28.78
C LEU A 286 -1.16 -9.22 -29.27
N VAL A 287 -0.12 -8.88 -28.50
CA VAL A 287 1.27 -9.27 -28.81
C VAL A 287 1.48 -10.77 -28.59
N ASN A 288 0.95 -11.32 -27.50
CA ASN A 288 1.10 -12.73 -27.14
C ASN A 288 0.25 -13.68 -28.00
N THR A 289 -0.87 -13.20 -28.55
CA THR A 289 -1.74 -13.95 -29.48
C THR A 289 -1.36 -13.79 -30.95
N GLN A 290 -0.25 -13.10 -31.24
CA GLN A 290 0.24 -12.94 -32.60
C GLN A 290 0.52 -14.31 -33.25
N GLN A 291 -0.07 -14.57 -34.41
CA GLN A 291 0.13 -15.81 -35.15
C GLN A 291 1.62 -16.03 -35.45
N LEU A 292 2.16 -17.11 -34.89
CA LEU A 292 3.51 -17.60 -35.19
C LEU A 292 3.46 -18.47 -36.44
N THR A 293 4.58 -18.51 -37.15
CA THR A 293 4.79 -19.51 -38.21
C THR A 293 4.81 -20.93 -37.62
N LYS A 294 4.65 -21.97 -38.44
CA LYS A 294 4.65 -23.38 -38.01
C LYS A 294 5.90 -23.76 -37.20
N ASP A 295 7.02 -23.07 -37.44
CA ASP A 295 8.31 -23.27 -36.75
C ASP A 295 8.48 -22.37 -35.51
N GLY A 296 7.42 -21.72 -35.02
CA GLY A 296 7.45 -20.87 -33.84
C GLY A 296 8.14 -19.52 -34.02
N ARG A 297 8.39 -19.07 -35.26
CA ARG A 297 9.00 -17.77 -35.57
C ARG A 297 7.95 -16.68 -35.80
N PHE A 298 8.31 -15.44 -35.48
CA PHE A 298 7.49 -14.25 -35.71
C PHE A 298 7.52 -13.83 -37.19
N PRO A 299 6.40 -13.90 -37.94
CA PRO A 299 6.36 -13.44 -39.33
C PRO A 299 6.41 -11.91 -39.41
N CYS A 300 6.94 -11.37 -40.51
CA CYS A 300 6.81 -9.95 -40.82
C CYS A 300 5.33 -9.55 -40.93
N ARG A 301 4.97 -8.36 -40.43
CA ARG A 301 3.58 -7.87 -40.45
C ARG A 301 3.14 -7.30 -41.81
N PHE A 302 4.06 -7.10 -42.74
CA PHE A 302 3.75 -6.60 -44.09
C PHE A 302 3.07 -7.69 -44.93
N GLN A 303 1.96 -7.35 -45.58
CA GLN A 303 1.25 -8.31 -46.45
C GLN A 303 2.13 -8.71 -47.64
N GLY A 304 2.39 -10.01 -47.79
CA GLY A 304 3.23 -10.57 -48.86
C GLY A 304 4.71 -10.74 -48.51
N CYS A 305 5.15 -10.36 -47.32
CA CYS A 305 6.53 -10.62 -46.88
C CYS A 305 6.68 -12.04 -46.29
N THR A 306 7.65 -12.80 -46.79
CA THR A 306 7.95 -14.18 -46.33
C THR A 306 8.98 -14.26 -45.21
N LYS A 307 9.59 -13.13 -44.81
CA LYS A 307 10.63 -13.13 -43.77
C LYS A 307 10.04 -13.38 -42.39
N SER A 308 10.73 -14.21 -41.61
CA SER A 308 10.38 -14.53 -40.22
C SER A 308 11.58 -14.40 -39.29
N PHE A 309 11.31 -14.08 -38.03
CA PHE A 309 12.33 -13.75 -37.02
C PHE A 309 12.18 -14.63 -35.79
N ARG A 310 13.31 -15.00 -35.18
CA ARG A 310 13.31 -15.80 -33.94
C ARG A 310 12.74 -15.05 -32.74
N TYR A 311 12.93 -13.74 -32.69
CA TYR A 311 12.48 -12.88 -31.59
C TYR A 311 11.65 -11.72 -32.13
N ASN A 312 10.59 -11.34 -31.40
CA ASN A 312 9.83 -10.12 -31.65
C ASN A 312 10.61 -8.88 -31.16
N GLY A 313 11.74 -8.59 -31.81
CA GLY A 313 12.70 -7.58 -31.37
C GLY A 313 13.15 -6.64 -32.49
N LYS A 314 14.25 -5.92 -32.23
CA LYS A 314 14.79 -4.88 -33.12
C LYS A 314 14.99 -5.35 -34.57
N SER A 315 15.53 -6.55 -34.78
CA SER A 315 15.78 -7.10 -36.13
C SER A 315 14.50 -7.23 -36.98
N ARG A 316 13.40 -7.69 -36.38
CA ARG A 316 12.09 -7.77 -37.05
C ARG A 316 11.60 -6.38 -37.44
N ARG A 317 11.67 -5.43 -36.51
CA ARG A 317 11.18 -4.06 -36.70
C ARG A 317 12.00 -3.27 -37.71
N SER A 318 13.33 -3.38 -37.67
CA SER A 318 14.21 -2.76 -38.66
C SER A 318 13.93 -3.28 -40.07
N HIS A 319 13.56 -4.56 -40.21
CA HIS A 319 13.09 -5.06 -41.50
C HIS A 319 11.69 -4.56 -41.84
N GLU A 320 10.76 -4.49 -40.89
CA GLU A 320 9.41 -3.96 -41.14
C GLU A 320 9.44 -2.51 -41.64
N MET A 321 10.39 -1.70 -41.15
CA MET A 321 10.64 -0.32 -41.60
C MET A 321 11.23 -0.21 -43.02
N THR A 322 11.64 -1.32 -43.64
CA THR A 322 12.15 -1.34 -45.03
C THR A 322 11.04 -1.49 -46.07
N HIS A 323 9.80 -1.74 -45.65
CA HIS A 323 8.65 -1.81 -46.55
C HIS A 323 8.01 -0.42 -46.75
N ASP A 324 7.38 -0.20 -47.90
CA ASP A 324 6.67 1.04 -48.23
C ASP A 324 5.22 0.74 -48.67
N PRO A 325 4.19 1.20 -47.93
CA PRO A 325 4.30 1.86 -46.63
C PRO A 325 4.73 0.87 -45.52
N PRO A 326 5.41 1.33 -44.46
CA PRO A 326 5.70 0.50 -43.31
C PRO A 326 4.42 -0.13 -42.74
N PRO A 327 4.45 -1.38 -42.26
CA PRO A 327 3.31 -1.97 -41.58
C PRO A 327 2.87 -1.09 -40.40
N ASP A 328 1.56 -1.02 -40.16
CA ASP A 328 1.03 -0.34 -38.98
C ASP A 328 1.47 -1.13 -37.73
N ILE A 329 2.49 -0.61 -37.05
CA ILE A 329 3.08 -1.23 -35.85
C ILE A 329 2.34 -0.63 -34.65
N PRO A 330 1.59 -1.42 -33.87
CA PRO A 330 1.15 -0.98 -32.55
C PRO A 330 2.40 -0.62 -31.76
N ASP A 331 2.51 0.67 -31.44
CA ASP A 331 3.75 1.29 -30.98
C ASP A 331 4.23 0.64 -29.67
N GLN A 332 5.12 -0.32 -29.81
CA GLN A 332 6.00 -0.73 -28.74
C GLN A 332 7.29 0.03 -28.99
N LEU A 333 7.67 0.94 -28.09
CA LEU A 333 8.99 1.60 -28.04
C LEU A 333 9.20 2.87 -28.89
N SER A 334 8.23 3.77 -29.01
CA SER A 334 8.56 5.20 -29.00
C SER A 334 8.51 5.71 -27.56
N VAL A 335 9.68 5.77 -26.94
CA VAL A 335 9.93 6.65 -25.80
C VAL A 335 10.06 8.05 -26.40
N SER A 336 8.93 8.64 -26.73
CA SER A 336 8.80 10.09 -26.84
C SER A 336 7.65 10.44 -25.93
N SER A 337 7.86 11.42 -25.06
CA SER A 337 6.89 11.97 -24.14
C SER A 337 5.64 12.39 -24.90
N CYS A 338 4.74 11.44 -25.17
CA CYS A 338 3.40 11.73 -25.61
C CYS A 338 2.67 12.16 -24.36
N SER A 339 2.78 13.45 -24.06
CA SER A 339 1.68 14.16 -23.44
C SER A 339 0.42 13.69 -24.17
N ASN A 340 -0.46 13.01 -23.44
CA ASN A 340 -1.79 12.71 -23.91
C ASN A 340 -2.48 14.05 -24.17
N SER A 341 -2.31 14.60 -25.37
CA SER A 341 -3.14 15.68 -25.88
C SER A 341 -4.48 15.06 -26.27
N ARG A 342 -5.25 14.68 -25.25
CA ARG A 342 -6.71 14.65 -25.42
C ARG A 342 -7.15 16.09 -25.70
N PRO A 343 -8.18 16.30 -26.54
CA PRO A 343 -8.76 17.62 -26.69
C PRO A 343 -9.19 18.09 -25.31
N THR A 344 -8.45 19.05 -24.78
CA THR A 344 -8.78 19.75 -23.54
C THR A 344 -10.10 20.44 -23.84
N ILE A 345 -11.21 19.84 -23.41
CA ILE A 345 -12.29 20.68 -22.95
C ILE A 345 -11.65 21.41 -21.78
N GLU A 346 -11.31 22.69 -21.97
CA GLU A 346 -10.83 23.59 -20.92
C GLU A 346 -11.89 23.61 -19.81
N LYS A 347 -11.84 22.61 -18.92
CA LYS A 347 -12.26 22.83 -17.56
C LYS A 347 -11.26 23.84 -17.04
N VAL A 348 -11.75 25.04 -16.73
CA VAL A 348 -11.00 26.02 -15.95
C VAL A 348 -10.62 25.30 -14.66
N GLU A 349 -9.40 24.75 -14.62
CA GLU A 349 -8.91 24.03 -13.47
C GLU A 349 -8.72 25.08 -12.38
N VAL A 350 -9.59 25.05 -11.36
CA VAL A 350 -9.49 25.97 -10.23
C VAL A 350 -8.23 25.57 -9.46
N LYS A 351 -7.12 26.23 -9.78
CA LYS A 351 -5.84 26.03 -9.10
C LYS A 351 -5.96 26.54 -7.66
N ASP A 352 -6.06 25.61 -6.73
CA ASP A 352 -6.13 25.85 -5.29
C ASP A 352 -5.18 24.90 -4.54
N ASP A 353 -3.95 25.35 -4.34
CA ASP A 353 -2.94 24.56 -3.63
C ASP A 353 -3.33 24.32 -2.16
N VAL A 354 -4.06 25.26 -1.54
CA VAL A 354 -4.48 25.14 -0.13
C VAL A 354 -5.48 24.01 0.02
N PHE A 355 -6.49 23.97 -0.86
CA PHE A 355 -7.48 22.90 -0.90
C PHE A 355 -6.83 21.55 -1.24
N ASN A 356 -6.06 21.49 -2.33
CA ASN A 356 -5.42 20.25 -2.79
C ASN A 356 -4.43 19.68 -1.77
N TYR A 357 -3.65 20.54 -1.12
CA TYR A 357 -2.73 20.15 -0.05
C TYR A 357 -3.47 19.50 1.11
N ASN A 358 -4.55 20.13 1.61
CA ASN A 358 -5.24 19.65 2.80
C ASN A 358 -6.08 18.39 2.52
N CYS A 359 -6.70 18.28 1.33
CA CYS A 359 -7.36 17.05 0.89
C CYS A 359 -6.35 15.90 0.69
N GLY A 360 -5.20 16.17 0.06
CA GLY A 360 -4.13 15.19 -0.11
C GLY A 360 -3.55 14.74 1.24
N LEU A 361 -3.32 15.67 2.16
CA LEU A 361 -2.85 15.37 3.52
C LEU A 361 -3.85 14.51 4.28
N LEU A 362 -5.14 14.82 4.17
CA LEU A 362 -6.21 14.05 4.80
C LEU A 362 -6.22 12.61 4.26
N THR A 363 -6.12 12.44 2.94
CA THR A 363 -6.08 11.13 2.26
C THR A 363 -4.89 10.29 2.74
N ASP A 364 -3.69 10.85 2.71
CA ASP A 364 -2.47 10.17 3.15
C ASP A 364 -2.49 9.87 4.66
N GLY A 365 -3.02 10.79 5.47
CA GLY A 365 -3.20 10.62 6.91
C GLY A 365 -4.18 9.49 7.26
N PHE A 366 -5.31 9.40 6.56
CA PHE A 366 -6.26 8.30 6.74
C PHE A 366 -5.65 6.95 6.37
N LEU A 367 -4.90 6.87 5.27
CA LEU A 367 -4.17 5.65 4.90
C LEU A 367 -3.20 5.23 6.03
N PHE A 368 -2.45 6.17 6.59
CA PHE A 368 -1.51 5.89 7.68
C PHE A 368 -2.19 5.43 8.97
N PHE A 369 -3.24 6.12 9.42
CA PHE A 369 -3.93 5.73 10.65
C PHE A 369 -4.75 4.45 10.49
N ASN A 370 -5.31 4.20 9.29
CA ASN A 370 -5.93 2.93 8.95
C ASN A 370 -4.93 1.76 9.01
N PHE A 371 -3.63 2.03 8.75
CA PHE A 371 -2.57 1.02 8.83
C PHE A 371 -2.25 0.67 10.28
N LEU A 372 -2.05 1.70 11.11
CA LEU A 372 -1.81 1.53 12.53
C LEU A 372 -3.00 0.86 13.24
N ASP A 373 -4.22 1.25 12.89
CA ASP A 373 -5.45 0.67 13.44
C ASP A 373 -5.60 -0.81 13.05
N ALA A 374 -5.33 -1.16 11.79
CA ALA A 374 -5.35 -2.56 11.35
C ALA A 374 -4.33 -3.44 12.10
N ILE A 375 -3.15 -2.90 12.40
CA ILE A 375 -2.15 -3.56 13.25
C ILE A 375 -2.69 -3.75 14.66
N SER A 376 -3.26 -2.70 15.26
CA SER A 376 -3.82 -2.72 16.61
C SER A 376 -4.91 -3.78 16.78
N GLU A 377 -5.76 -3.93 15.76
CA GLU A 377 -6.83 -4.93 15.68
C GLU A 377 -6.34 -6.33 15.26
N GLY A 378 -5.09 -6.48 14.84
CA GLY A 378 -4.57 -7.75 14.31
C GLY A 378 -5.22 -8.19 12.99
N ASP A 379 -5.77 -7.24 12.20
CA ASP A 379 -6.44 -7.52 10.94
C ASP A 379 -5.42 -7.65 9.79
N GLY A 380 -4.86 -8.85 9.67
CA GLY A 380 -3.91 -9.21 8.61
C GLY A 380 -4.41 -8.93 7.20
N MET A 381 -5.70 -9.14 6.93
CA MET A 381 -6.29 -8.89 5.61
C MET A 381 -6.32 -7.40 5.29
N ARG A 382 -6.69 -6.55 6.25
CA ARG A 382 -6.65 -5.09 6.10
C ARG A 382 -5.22 -4.58 5.98
N ILE A 383 -4.26 -5.14 6.71
CA ILE A 383 -2.82 -4.85 6.54
C ILE A 383 -2.38 -5.15 5.10
N MET A 384 -2.69 -6.34 4.58
CA MET A 384 -2.31 -6.71 3.20
C MET A 384 -2.97 -5.85 2.13
N ARG A 385 -4.21 -5.37 2.33
CA ARG A 385 -4.83 -4.40 1.42
C ARG A 385 -4.08 -3.08 1.41
N GLN A 386 -3.62 -2.62 2.57
CA GLN A 386 -2.89 -1.37 2.70
C GLN A 386 -1.49 -1.45 2.10
N TYR A 387 -0.84 -2.61 2.17
CA TYR A 387 0.41 -2.84 1.44
C TYR A 387 0.29 -2.62 -0.08
N LYS A 388 -0.91 -2.71 -0.67
CA LYS A 388 -1.11 -2.36 -2.09
C LYS A 388 -0.89 -0.86 -2.31
N TYR A 389 -1.48 -0.03 -1.46
CA TYR A 389 -1.29 1.42 -1.51
C TYR A 389 0.14 1.82 -1.14
N ILE A 390 0.72 1.20 -0.11
CA ILE A 390 2.13 1.43 0.27
C ILE A 390 3.07 1.09 -0.89
N MET A 391 2.85 -0.03 -1.59
CA MET A 391 3.60 -0.39 -2.79
C MET A 391 3.51 0.69 -3.87
N LEU A 392 2.31 1.18 -4.16
CA LEU A 392 2.09 2.24 -5.15
C LEU A 392 2.78 3.55 -4.74
N TYR A 393 2.64 3.95 -3.47
CA TYR A 393 3.27 5.16 -2.93
C TYR A 393 4.79 5.06 -2.98
N CYS A 394 5.36 3.90 -2.65
CA CYS A 394 6.79 3.64 -2.75
C CYS A 394 7.26 3.60 -4.21
N LYS A 395 6.46 3.07 -5.14
CA LYS A 395 6.81 3.03 -6.57
C LYS A 395 6.74 4.41 -7.21
N ALA A 396 5.83 5.27 -6.76
CA ALA A 396 5.73 6.67 -7.21
C ALA A 396 6.92 7.51 -6.73
N ASP A 397 7.51 7.17 -5.58
CA ASP A 397 8.71 7.80 -5.02
C ASP A 397 10.00 7.19 -5.61
N GLU A 398 10.10 7.20 -6.94
CA GLU A 398 11.02 6.39 -7.78
C GLU A 398 12.51 6.42 -7.40
N SER A 399 12.96 7.41 -6.63
CA SER A 399 14.39 7.56 -6.27
C SER A 399 14.75 7.05 -4.88
N HIS A 400 13.80 6.90 -3.95
CA HIS A 400 14.11 6.65 -2.53
C HIS A 400 13.40 5.43 -1.93
N SER A 401 12.53 4.78 -2.70
CA SER A 401 11.61 3.76 -2.17
C SER A 401 11.49 2.49 -3.02
N THR A 402 12.36 2.33 -4.02
CA THR A 402 12.33 1.20 -4.97
C THR A 402 12.43 -0.17 -4.30
N LYS A 403 13.35 -0.32 -3.34
CA LYS A 403 13.51 -1.55 -2.56
C LYS A 403 12.26 -1.89 -1.75
N TYR A 404 11.68 -0.89 -1.09
CA TYR A 404 10.46 -1.07 -0.31
C TYR A 404 9.26 -1.42 -1.19
N ALA A 405 9.14 -0.79 -2.37
CA ALA A 405 8.12 -1.14 -3.36
C ALA A 405 8.28 -2.61 -3.83
N LEU A 406 9.51 -3.03 -4.09
CA LEU A 406 9.83 -4.40 -4.50
C LEU A 406 9.45 -5.41 -3.42
N GLU A 407 9.85 -5.17 -2.17
CA GLU A 407 9.47 -6.01 -1.03
C GLU A 407 7.95 -6.13 -0.87
N CYS A 408 7.22 -5.02 -1.01
CA CYS A 408 5.76 -5.04 -0.97
C CYS A 408 5.18 -5.90 -2.10
N LEU A 409 5.70 -5.78 -3.33
CA LEU A 409 5.28 -6.62 -4.45
C LEU A 409 5.51 -8.11 -4.17
N TYR A 410 6.68 -8.45 -3.64
CA TYR A 410 7.01 -9.83 -3.34
C TYR A 410 6.19 -10.43 -2.19
N GLN A 411 5.76 -9.65 -1.20
CA GLN A 411 4.79 -10.14 -0.22
C GLN A 411 3.52 -10.66 -0.89
N PHE A 412 3.05 -9.99 -1.96
CA PHE A 412 1.89 -10.47 -2.71
C PHE A 412 2.20 -11.74 -3.52
N PHE A 413 3.39 -11.86 -4.10
CA PHE A 413 3.79 -13.11 -4.74
C PHE A 413 3.86 -14.27 -3.74
N LEU A 414 4.36 -14.01 -2.53
CA LEU A 414 4.36 -15.00 -1.45
C LEU A 414 2.95 -15.48 -1.12
N VAL A 415 2.04 -14.56 -0.83
CA VAL A 415 0.66 -14.87 -0.43
C VAL A 415 -0.14 -15.54 -1.56
N TYR A 416 -0.03 -15.05 -2.81
CA TYR A 416 -0.93 -15.50 -3.88
C TYR A 416 -0.36 -16.59 -4.79
N ALA A 417 0.95 -16.86 -4.76
CA ALA A 417 1.58 -17.75 -5.74
C ALA A 417 2.66 -18.69 -5.21
N VAL A 418 3.40 -18.33 -4.16
CA VAL A 418 4.58 -19.10 -3.72
C VAL A 418 4.32 -19.95 -2.48
N LEU A 419 3.66 -19.39 -1.47
CA LEU A 419 3.43 -20.07 -0.21
C LEU A 419 2.33 -21.12 -0.33
N SER A 420 2.40 -22.15 0.51
CA SER A 420 1.27 -23.08 0.68
C SER A 420 0.05 -22.33 1.23
N PRO A 421 -1.19 -22.83 1.03
CA PRO A 421 -2.38 -22.19 1.60
C PRO A 421 -2.28 -21.97 3.12
N ARG A 422 -1.67 -22.92 3.84
CA ARG A 422 -1.42 -22.83 5.29
C ARG A 422 -0.43 -21.72 5.62
N ASP A 423 0.69 -21.64 4.89
CA ASP A 423 1.72 -20.63 5.16
C ASP A 423 1.30 -19.25 4.71
N SER A 424 0.48 -19.14 3.66
CA SER A 424 -0.16 -17.88 3.26
C SER A 424 -1.07 -17.37 4.37
N GLU A 425 -1.91 -18.23 4.96
CA GLU A 425 -2.78 -17.86 6.08
C GLU A 425 -1.93 -17.38 7.27
N ARG A 426 -0.88 -18.14 7.63
CA ARG A 426 0.09 -17.72 8.66
C ARG A 426 0.74 -16.38 8.31
N PHE A 427 1.13 -16.16 7.06
CA PHE A 427 1.79 -14.93 6.62
C PHE A 427 0.86 -13.71 6.77
N ILE A 428 -0.42 -13.88 6.45
CA ILE A 428 -1.42 -12.82 6.57
C ILE A 428 -1.65 -12.46 8.04
N TRP A 429 -1.82 -13.46 8.92
CA TRP A 429 -2.29 -13.22 10.29
C TRP A 429 -1.19 -13.12 11.35
N ASN A 430 -0.02 -13.77 11.18
CA ASN A 430 1.10 -13.68 12.12
C ASN A 430 1.95 -12.43 11.85
N ARG A 431 1.37 -11.25 12.07
CA ARG A 431 2.06 -9.96 11.84
C ARG A 431 2.23 -9.10 13.09
N SER A 432 1.39 -9.35 14.09
CA SER A 432 1.34 -8.57 15.34
C SER A 432 1.34 -9.49 16.57
N VAL A 433 1.62 -8.89 17.72
CA VAL A 433 1.60 -9.55 19.04
C VAL A 433 0.82 -8.71 20.05
N SER A 434 0.14 -9.39 20.98
CA SER A 434 -0.59 -8.75 22.08
C SER A 434 0.20 -8.90 23.37
N ASN A 435 0.66 -7.77 23.92
CA ASN A 435 1.44 -7.76 25.17
C ASN A 435 0.54 -7.57 26.41
N THR A 436 -0.66 -7.01 26.23
CA THR A 436 -1.58 -6.63 27.32
C THR A 436 -2.88 -7.44 27.33
N CYS A 437 -3.06 -8.38 26.39
CA CYS A 437 -4.27 -9.21 26.24
C CYS A 437 -5.56 -8.40 26.01
N GLN A 438 -5.45 -7.13 25.61
CA GLN A 438 -6.60 -6.25 25.39
C GLN A 438 -6.98 -6.20 23.90
N LYS A 439 -8.27 -6.07 23.62
CA LYS A 439 -8.77 -5.85 22.26
C LYS A 439 -8.20 -4.53 21.71
N GLY A 440 -7.78 -4.53 20.44
CA GLY A 440 -7.23 -3.35 19.79
C GLY A 440 -5.91 -2.84 20.37
N SER A 441 -5.09 -3.71 20.98
CA SER A 441 -3.82 -3.31 21.63
C SER A 441 -2.58 -4.03 21.10
N ASN A 442 -2.71 -4.69 19.95
CA ASN A 442 -1.61 -5.39 19.32
C ASN A 442 -0.52 -4.41 18.87
N ILE A 443 0.73 -4.88 18.87
CA ILE A 443 1.88 -4.17 18.30
C ILE A 443 2.51 -5.00 17.17
N PRO A 444 3.22 -4.36 16.22
CA PRO A 444 3.99 -5.09 15.22
C PRO A 444 5.02 -6.04 15.83
N LEU A 445 5.25 -7.19 15.19
CA LEU A 445 6.28 -8.15 15.60
C LEU A 445 7.67 -7.52 15.70
N ASP A 446 8.06 -6.71 14.71
CA ASP A 446 9.38 -6.07 14.68
C ASP A 446 9.53 -4.97 15.74
N LEU A 447 8.44 -4.37 16.21
CA LEU A 447 8.47 -3.44 17.35
C LEU A 447 8.70 -4.18 18.67
N ASP A 448 8.12 -5.35 18.84
CA ASP A 448 8.34 -6.18 20.02
C ASP A 448 9.81 -6.63 20.11
N VAL A 449 10.38 -7.04 18.96
CA VAL A 449 11.82 -7.33 18.86
C VAL A 449 12.67 -6.09 19.18
N GLU A 450 12.25 -4.88 18.81
CA GLU A 450 13.00 -3.67 19.18
C GLU A 450 12.95 -3.37 20.69
N HIS A 451 11.87 -3.77 21.39
CA HIS A 451 11.85 -3.71 22.86
C HIS A 451 12.88 -4.66 23.47
N SER A 452 12.97 -5.91 22.98
CA SER A 452 14.01 -6.86 23.38
C SER A 452 15.42 -6.36 23.06
N ASN A 453 15.62 -5.77 21.87
CA ASN A 453 16.88 -5.13 21.50
C ASN A 453 17.27 -4.04 22.48
N ASN A 454 16.32 -3.18 22.87
CA ASN A 454 16.57 -2.11 23.85
C ASN A 454 16.92 -2.67 25.23
N PHE A 455 16.23 -3.72 25.70
CA PHE A 455 16.57 -4.42 26.95
C PHE A 455 18.02 -4.91 26.92
N ILE A 456 18.42 -5.61 25.86
CA ILE A 456 19.77 -6.15 25.69
C ILE A 456 20.79 -5.02 25.60
N LYS A 457 20.55 -3.97 24.80
CA LYS A 457 21.43 -2.80 24.66
C LYS A 457 21.67 -2.11 26.01
N GLN A 458 20.64 -1.97 26.84
CA GLN A 458 20.79 -1.41 28.19
C GLN A 458 21.62 -2.33 29.09
N GLY A 459 21.39 -3.64 29.03
CA GLY A 459 22.21 -4.64 29.73
C GLY A 459 23.69 -4.54 29.34
N ILE A 460 23.99 -4.45 28.04
CA ILE A 460 25.35 -4.28 27.51
C ILE A 460 25.98 -2.99 28.05
N LYS A 461 25.25 -1.87 28.00
CA LYS A 461 25.74 -0.59 28.52
C LYS A 461 26.12 -0.66 29.99
N ASN A 462 25.35 -1.40 30.79
CA ASN A 462 25.58 -1.56 32.23
C ASN A 462 26.74 -2.50 32.57
N LEU A 463 27.17 -3.37 31.65
CA LEU A 463 28.36 -4.21 31.85
C LEU A 463 29.66 -3.40 31.83
N GLY A 464 29.69 -2.26 31.13
CA GLY A 464 30.88 -1.39 31.05
C GLY A 464 32.13 -2.15 30.56
N PRO A 465 33.25 -2.14 31.30
CA PRO A 465 34.46 -2.88 30.92
C PRO A 465 34.29 -4.41 30.88
N ASN A 466 33.23 -4.97 31.47
CA ASN A 466 33.01 -6.42 31.57
C ASN A 466 32.24 -7.01 30.37
N VAL A 467 32.12 -6.25 29.27
CA VAL A 467 31.43 -6.70 28.07
C VAL A 467 32.20 -7.86 27.43
N THR A 468 31.60 -9.05 27.46
CA THR A 468 32.09 -10.28 26.82
C THR A 468 30.93 -11.00 26.14
N GLU A 469 31.19 -11.79 25.09
CA GLU A 469 30.13 -12.55 24.40
C GLU A 469 29.34 -13.46 25.35
N HIS A 470 30.01 -14.08 26.33
CA HIS A 470 29.37 -14.88 27.36
C HIS A 470 28.44 -14.07 28.25
N ALA A 471 28.85 -12.86 28.68
CA ALA A 471 28.01 -12.00 29.50
C ALA A 471 26.77 -11.54 28.72
N ILE A 472 26.93 -11.15 27.46
CA ILE A 472 25.81 -10.75 26.57
C ILE A 472 24.86 -11.92 26.32
N SER A 473 25.40 -13.11 26.02
CA SER A 473 24.60 -14.33 25.82
C SER A 473 23.75 -14.65 27.05
N ARG A 474 24.34 -14.50 28.25
CA ARG A 474 23.64 -14.73 29.51
C ARG A 474 22.51 -13.72 29.74
N ILE A 475 22.75 -12.44 29.48
CA ILE A 475 21.72 -11.39 29.63
C ILE A 475 20.58 -11.62 28.64
N SER A 476 20.90 -11.85 27.36
CA SER A 476 19.89 -12.02 26.31
C SER A 476 18.98 -13.22 26.56
N ARG A 477 19.53 -14.38 26.96
CA ARG A 477 18.73 -15.56 27.30
C ARG A 477 17.92 -15.41 28.59
N ALA A 478 18.35 -14.53 29.49
CA ALA A 478 17.69 -14.30 30.77
C ALA A 478 16.61 -13.20 30.71
N GLU A 479 16.37 -12.58 29.54
CA GLU A 479 15.44 -11.46 29.39
C GLU A 479 14.07 -11.74 30.00
N THR A 480 13.36 -12.78 29.52
CA THR A 480 12.00 -13.10 30.00
C THR A 480 11.96 -13.38 31.49
N ALA A 481 12.91 -14.15 32.01
CA ALA A 481 12.98 -14.45 33.44
C ALA A 481 13.25 -13.18 34.28
N THR A 482 14.14 -12.32 33.80
CA THR A 482 14.49 -11.06 34.46
C THR A 482 13.31 -10.10 34.47
N THR A 483 12.64 -9.91 33.33
CA THR A 483 11.45 -9.06 33.22
C THR A 483 10.35 -9.55 34.14
N ASN A 484 10.07 -10.86 34.16
CA ASN A 484 9.07 -11.42 35.07
C ASN A 484 9.41 -11.20 36.55
N ILE A 485 10.69 -11.33 36.94
CA ILE A 485 11.11 -11.07 38.32
C ILE A 485 10.93 -9.58 38.66
N LEU A 486 11.28 -8.68 37.75
CA LEU A 486 11.12 -7.24 37.94
C LEU A 486 9.65 -6.84 38.04
N ASP A 487 8.79 -7.37 37.18
CA ASP A 487 7.35 -7.12 37.21
C ASP A 487 6.74 -7.59 38.54
N ASN A 488 7.05 -8.83 38.98
CA ASN A 488 6.62 -9.34 40.27
C ASN A 488 7.16 -8.49 41.43
N LEU A 489 8.42 -8.05 41.37
CA LEU A 489 9.00 -7.21 42.41
C LEU A 489 8.26 -5.87 42.49
N ASP A 490 8.03 -5.22 41.35
CA ASP A 490 7.32 -3.93 41.27
C ASP A 490 5.89 -4.06 41.82
N GLU A 491 5.18 -5.16 41.52
CA GLU A 491 3.87 -5.47 42.10
C GLU A 491 3.94 -5.66 43.62
N ASN A 492 4.89 -6.45 44.12
CA ASN A 492 5.02 -6.76 45.55
C ASN A 492 5.39 -5.55 46.40
N ILE A 493 6.23 -4.64 45.89
CA ILE A 493 6.59 -3.41 46.61
C ILE A 493 5.52 -2.32 46.47
N GLN A 494 4.37 -2.64 45.84
CA GLN A 494 3.32 -1.69 45.47
C GLN A 494 3.91 -0.45 44.81
N ARG A 495 4.96 -0.65 43.99
CA ARG A 495 5.51 0.45 43.23
C ARG A 495 4.36 0.97 42.42
N VAL A 496 4.02 2.25 42.57
CA VAL A 496 3.03 2.87 41.72
C VAL A 496 3.59 2.78 40.31
N SER A 497 3.18 1.73 39.59
CA SER A 497 3.39 1.56 38.18
C SER A 497 2.59 2.69 37.56
N ARG A 498 3.21 3.86 37.42
CA ARG A 498 2.65 4.92 36.58
C ARG A 498 2.44 4.24 35.24
N SER A 499 1.19 4.09 34.82
CA SER A 499 0.87 3.46 33.55
C SER A 499 1.81 4.01 32.48
N GLY A 500 2.38 3.18 31.63
CA GLY A 500 3.22 3.64 30.51
C GLY A 500 2.49 4.63 29.59
N ARG A 501 1.17 4.80 29.75
CA ARG A 501 0.46 6.04 29.42
C ARG A 501 1.02 7.17 30.27
N HIS A 502 2.07 7.83 29.77
CA HIS A 502 2.38 9.19 30.15
C HIS A 502 1.06 9.96 30.28
N THR A 503 0.86 10.69 31.37
CA THR A 503 -0.23 11.66 31.49
C THR A 503 -0.08 12.60 30.30
N GLN A 504 -0.82 12.35 29.22
CA GLN A 504 -0.79 13.21 28.06
C GLN A 504 -1.33 14.55 28.56
N SER A 505 -0.51 15.60 28.44
CA SER A 505 -1.06 16.96 28.47
C SER A 505 -2.23 16.98 27.50
N SER A 506 -3.37 17.55 27.91
CA SER A 506 -4.52 17.65 27.01
C SER A 506 -4.09 18.36 25.72
N ASP A 507 -4.18 17.64 24.61
CA ASP A 507 -3.93 18.16 23.26
C ASP A 507 -5.09 19.07 22.80
N ASP A 508 -6.14 19.27 23.63
CA ASP A 508 -7.34 20.01 23.26
C ASP A 508 -7.04 21.46 22.90
N LYS A 509 -6.09 22.09 23.60
CA LYS A 509 -5.70 23.48 23.32
C LYS A 509 -5.07 23.59 21.93
N ASP A 510 -4.14 22.68 21.63
CA ASP A 510 -3.45 22.62 20.33
C ASP A 510 -4.47 22.32 19.22
N LEU A 511 -5.34 21.34 19.43
CA LEU A 511 -6.41 20.97 18.52
C LEU A 511 -7.38 22.13 18.25
N GLN A 512 -7.80 22.86 19.28
CA GLN A 512 -8.66 24.04 19.14
C GLN A 512 -7.99 25.15 18.32
N GLN A 513 -6.69 25.39 18.56
CA GLN A 513 -5.93 26.40 17.83
C GLN A 513 -5.80 26.05 16.34
N LEU A 514 -5.55 24.79 16.02
CA LEU A 514 -5.48 24.29 14.64
C LEU A 514 -6.84 24.36 13.93
N VAL A 515 -7.92 23.93 14.59
CA VAL A 515 -9.28 24.01 14.04
C VAL A 515 -9.67 25.46 13.76
N LYS A 516 -9.40 26.37 14.71
CA LYS A 516 -9.65 27.80 14.53
C LYS A 516 -8.92 28.32 13.29
N LYS A 517 -7.62 28.04 13.16
CA LYS A 517 -6.83 28.52 12.03
C LYS A 517 -7.29 27.95 10.69
N ALA A 518 -7.65 26.67 10.66
CA ALA A 518 -8.16 25.99 9.47
C ALA A 518 -9.53 26.53 9.02
N LEU A 519 -10.41 26.91 9.96
CA LEU A 519 -11.68 27.58 9.66
C LEU A 519 -11.46 29.01 9.15
N GLU A 520 -10.53 29.76 9.74
CA GLU A 520 -10.18 31.12 9.29
C GLU A 520 -9.64 31.15 7.85
N VAL A 521 -8.87 30.14 7.45
CA VAL A 521 -8.29 30.01 6.11
C VAL A 521 -9.26 29.36 5.11
N ASP A 522 -10.35 28.76 5.60
CA ASP A 522 -11.37 28.05 4.80
C ASP A 522 -10.77 27.01 3.84
N ILE A 523 -9.99 26.09 4.40
CA ILE A 523 -9.17 25.13 3.66
C ILE A 523 -9.96 24.06 2.87
N PHE A 524 -11.25 23.88 3.14
CA PHE A 524 -12.12 22.86 2.51
C PHE A 524 -13.20 23.46 1.60
N THR A 525 -12.97 24.69 1.16
CA THR A 525 -13.73 25.33 0.08
C THR A 525 -12.75 25.64 -1.03
N GLU A 526 -13.10 25.35 -2.27
CA GLU A 526 -12.27 25.76 -3.41
C GLU A 526 -12.37 27.27 -3.61
N HIS A 527 -11.22 27.93 -3.66
CA HIS A 527 -11.09 29.35 -3.97
C HIS A 527 -10.13 29.50 -5.14
N ALA A 528 -10.53 30.27 -6.16
CA ALA A 528 -9.70 30.49 -7.33
C ALA A 528 -8.38 31.18 -6.97
N GLN A 529 -7.27 30.64 -7.50
CA GLN A 529 -5.93 31.24 -7.43
C GLN A 529 -5.30 31.28 -6.03
N ARG A 530 -5.75 30.45 -5.07
CA ARG A 530 -4.99 30.22 -3.84
C ARG A 530 -3.79 29.35 -4.13
N SER A 531 -2.60 29.82 -3.78
CA SER A 531 -1.37 29.09 -4.06
C SER A 531 -0.40 29.14 -2.88
N TYR A 532 0.30 28.02 -2.67
CA TYR A 532 1.45 27.96 -1.77
C TYR A 532 2.72 28.24 -2.60
N LYS A 533 3.63 29.04 -2.07
CA LYS A 533 4.97 29.28 -2.62
C LYS A 533 5.84 28.02 -2.56
N GLN A 534 5.84 27.31 -1.43
CA GLN A 534 6.69 26.12 -1.25
C GLN A 534 6.08 24.87 -1.89
N PHE A 535 4.75 24.78 -1.90
CA PHE A 535 3.98 23.66 -2.45
C PHE A 535 3.15 24.11 -3.66
N ALA A 536 3.77 24.89 -4.54
CA ALA A 536 3.11 25.37 -5.75
C ALA A 536 2.71 24.20 -6.63
N ASP A 537 1.49 24.24 -7.18
CA ASP A 537 0.94 23.22 -8.07
C ASP A 537 0.86 21.83 -7.41
N ILE A 538 0.65 21.79 -6.09
CA ILE A 538 0.57 20.51 -5.38
C ILE A 538 -0.65 19.72 -5.84
N LYS A 539 -0.40 18.48 -6.26
CA LYS A 539 -1.43 17.54 -6.66
C LYS A 539 -2.10 16.91 -5.43
N ARG A 540 -3.43 16.89 -5.45
CA ARG A 540 -4.26 16.28 -4.41
C ARG A 540 -3.92 14.79 -4.29
N ASP A 541 -4.13 14.04 -5.37
CA ASP A 541 -3.79 12.62 -5.42
C ASP A 541 -2.27 12.45 -5.65
N ARG A 542 -1.65 11.60 -4.84
CA ARG A 542 -0.24 11.22 -5.01
C ARG A 542 -0.03 10.43 -6.30
N LEU A 543 -1.05 9.73 -6.77
CA LEU A 543 -0.98 8.83 -7.92
C LEU A 543 -1.48 9.46 -9.23
N GLU A 544 -1.86 10.74 -9.24
CA GLU A 544 -2.44 11.43 -10.42
C GLU A 544 -1.57 11.29 -11.68
N ASN A 545 -0.25 11.41 -11.54
CA ASN A 545 0.72 11.30 -12.64
C ASN A 545 1.44 9.96 -12.67
N PHE A 546 0.90 8.95 -12.00
CA PHE A 546 1.56 7.67 -11.86
C PHE A 546 1.44 6.85 -13.15
N ASP A 547 2.58 6.47 -13.75
CA ASP A 547 2.60 5.67 -14.97
C ASP A 547 2.18 4.21 -14.69
N THR A 548 0.89 3.96 -14.87
CA THR A 548 0.25 2.64 -14.74
C THR A 548 0.79 1.62 -15.74
N SER A 549 1.20 2.07 -16.94
CA SER A 549 1.80 1.22 -17.97
C SER A 549 3.19 0.75 -17.53
N ASN A 550 3.99 1.63 -16.94
CA ASN A 550 5.28 1.29 -16.36
C ASN A 550 5.11 0.32 -15.19
N LEU A 551 4.16 0.58 -14.29
CA LEU A 551 3.85 -0.31 -13.16
C LEU A 551 3.51 -1.72 -13.65
N PHE A 552 2.61 -1.84 -14.62
CA PHE A 552 2.17 -3.14 -15.12
C PHE A 552 3.34 -3.93 -15.72
N LYS A 553 4.17 -3.29 -16.55
CA LYS A 553 5.40 -3.89 -17.09
C LYS A 553 6.38 -4.30 -15.99
N TRP A 554 6.54 -3.47 -14.96
CA TRP A 554 7.41 -3.74 -13.82
C TRP A 554 6.93 -4.97 -13.03
N ILE A 555 5.63 -5.06 -12.72
CA ILE A 555 5.03 -6.24 -12.07
C ILE A 555 5.24 -7.50 -12.90
N ASN A 556 4.95 -7.45 -14.21
CA ASN A 556 5.10 -8.60 -15.09
C ASN A 556 6.56 -9.03 -15.26
N THR A 557 7.50 -8.08 -15.23
CA THR A 557 8.94 -8.39 -15.24
C THR A 557 9.32 -9.21 -14.01
N HIS A 558 8.91 -8.79 -12.82
CA HIS A 558 9.22 -9.52 -11.58
C HIS A 558 8.46 -10.85 -11.47
N LYS A 559 7.23 -10.92 -11.97
CA LYS A 559 6.50 -12.18 -12.12
C LYS A 559 7.28 -13.17 -13.01
N ASN A 560 7.81 -12.71 -14.13
CA ASN A 560 8.62 -13.54 -15.03
C ASN A 560 9.95 -13.95 -14.39
N ASN A 561 10.58 -13.08 -13.60
CA ASN A 561 11.78 -13.41 -12.83
C ASN A 561 11.50 -14.56 -11.85
N LEU A 562 10.39 -14.49 -11.13
CA LEU A 562 9.97 -15.53 -10.19
C LEU A 562 9.75 -16.88 -10.88
N VAL A 563 9.08 -16.89 -12.04
CA VAL A 563 8.88 -18.10 -12.87
C VAL A 563 10.21 -18.69 -13.33
N ARG A 564 11.21 -17.85 -13.62
CA ARG A 564 12.57 -18.26 -13.99
C ARG A 564 13.42 -18.69 -12.79
N GLY A 565 12.89 -18.66 -11.57
CA GLY A 565 13.63 -18.97 -10.35
C GLY A 565 14.56 -17.85 -9.86
N ILE A 566 14.51 -16.66 -10.47
CA ILE A 566 15.30 -15.51 -10.03
C ILE A 566 14.57 -14.87 -8.85
N ARG A 567 15.07 -15.16 -7.63
CA ARG A 567 14.49 -14.71 -6.36
C ARG A 567 15.31 -13.64 -5.65
N ALA A 568 16.53 -13.36 -6.11
CA ALA A 568 17.37 -12.28 -5.61
C ALA A 568 16.73 -10.91 -5.91
N ARG A 569 16.92 -9.96 -5.00
CA ARG A 569 16.26 -8.65 -4.94
C ARG A 569 17.26 -7.51 -4.86
#